data_AF-A0A135T5I0-F1
#
_entry.id   AF-A0A135T5I0-F1
#
_cell.length_a   1.000
_cell.length_b   1.000
_cell.length_c   1.000
_cell.angle_alpha   90.00
_cell.angle_beta   90.00
_cell.angle_gamma   90.00
#
_symmetry.space_group_name_H-M   'P 1'
#
loop_
_entity.id
_entity.type
_entity.pdbx_description
1 polymer ?
#
loop_
_entity_poly.entity_id
_entity_poly.type
_entity_poly.pdbx_seq_one_letter_code
_entity_poly.pdbx_strand_id
1 'polypeptide(L)'
;MSLLRLPVELLQRIISETIPESIENVAVTCRALYEASERYLEQHNSLRKRFRHFSFSTFNASSGTWDDTTAETEMFVRHGTDLLMSIIYNPRITRYIETVDLKAGFGRDNLMWDDSHVSHQPENTKRLPRLTKDEDIKTLQQFLRQSPYLKQIGEHPDFWEDMIQEETYGHAEILLPSLLTNVRELALPTGWRKVGLRGQDLRGTGRDFAAWRVLDQIVSCANDPGFKGAGLSKLEILRPFAGSGYNCRNSMT
;
A
#
# COMPACT_ATOMS: atom_id res chain seq x y z
N MET A 1 23.75 1.84 35.13
CA MET A 1 22.95 2.09 33.92
C MET A 1 22.05 3.31 34.13
N SER A 2 22.45 4.50 33.66
CA SER A 2 21.69 5.75 33.89
C SER A 2 20.33 5.77 33.18
N LEU A 3 20.18 5.02 32.07
CA LEU A 3 18.93 4.92 31.32
C LEU A 3 17.80 4.24 32.11
N LEU A 4 18.11 3.22 32.92
CA LEU A 4 17.11 2.51 33.73
C LEU A 4 16.61 3.31 34.95
N ARG A 5 17.19 4.48 35.19
CA ARG A 5 16.71 5.42 36.23
C ARG A 5 15.72 6.44 35.69
N LEU A 6 15.46 6.42 34.37
CA LEU A 6 14.45 7.27 33.77
C LEU A 6 13.05 6.79 34.17
N PRO A 7 12.10 7.72 34.35
CA PRO A 7 10.68 7.39 34.41
C PRO A 7 10.25 6.55 33.21
N VAL A 8 9.29 5.66 33.42
CA VAL A 8 8.82 4.70 32.42
C VAL A 8 8.28 5.40 31.17
N GLU A 9 7.71 6.59 31.32
CA GLU A 9 7.17 7.40 30.22
C GLU A 9 8.27 7.87 29.27
N LEU A 10 9.46 8.21 29.80
CA LEU A 10 10.61 8.58 28.98
C LEU A 10 11.21 7.36 28.28
N LEU A 11 11.24 6.22 28.96
CA LEU A 11 11.66 4.96 28.35
C LEU A 11 10.73 4.58 27.19
N GLN A 12 9.41 4.63 27.41
CA GLN A 12 8.40 4.36 26.38
C GLN A 12 8.55 5.30 25.18
N ARG A 13 8.82 6.59 25.41
CA ARG A 13 9.05 7.53 24.31
C ARG A 13 10.30 7.19 23.51
N ILE A 14 11.40 6.83 24.16
CA ILE A 14 12.62 6.38 23.49
C ILE A 14 12.35 5.11 22.68
N ILE A 15 11.66 4.12 23.26
CA ILE A 15 11.28 2.87 22.59
C ILE A 15 10.39 3.16 21.38
N SER A 16 9.48 4.13 21.46
CA SER A 16 8.59 4.47 20.36
C SER A 16 9.31 4.99 19.10
N GLU A 17 10.54 5.51 19.26
CA GLU A 17 11.41 5.96 18.18
C GLU A 17 12.25 4.82 17.56
N THR A 18 12.32 3.65 18.20
CA THR A 18 13.07 2.48 17.68
C THR A 18 12.21 1.55 16.83
N ILE A 19 10.92 1.88 16.65
CA ILE A 19 9.96 1.12 15.85
C ILE A 19 10.02 1.59 14.39
N PRO A 20 10.08 0.68 13.40
CA PRO A 20 10.08 -0.78 13.52
C PRO A 20 11.46 -1.44 13.70
N GLU A 21 12.56 -0.75 13.44
CA GLU A 21 13.84 -1.39 13.11
C GLU A 21 14.57 -2.07 14.28
N SER A 22 14.31 -1.67 15.54
CA SER A 22 15.13 -2.12 16.69
C SER A 22 14.36 -2.37 17.97
N ILE A 23 13.02 -2.35 17.94
CA ILE A 23 12.21 -2.61 19.14
C ILE A 23 12.47 -3.99 19.74
N GLU A 24 12.64 -5.03 18.92
CA GLU A 24 12.93 -6.39 19.40
C GLU A 24 14.27 -6.44 20.15
N ASN A 25 15.29 -5.79 19.57
CA ASN A 25 16.62 -5.68 20.19
C ASN A 25 16.55 -4.92 21.52
N VAL A 26 15.77 -3.85 21.60
CA VAL A 26 15.58 -3.08 22.84
C VAL A 26 14.87 -3.93 23.90
N ALA A 27 13.81 -4.65 23.54
CA ALA A 27 13.02 -5.45 24.46
C ALA A 27 13.83 -6.59 25.10
N VAL A 28 14.77 -7.20 24.36
CA VAL A 28 15.59 -8.31 24.90
C VAL A 28 16.77 -7.86 25.78
N THR A 29 17.07 -6.56 25.85
CA THR A 29 18.24 -6.07 26.60
C THR A 29 18.11 -6.24 28.11
N CYS A 30 16.95 -5.94 28.70
CA CYS A 30 16.69 -6.11 30.12
C CYS A 30 15.19 -6.11 30.44
N ARG A 31 14.84 -6.62 31.62
CA ARG A 31 13.45 -6.72 32.09
C ARG A 31 12.70 -5.38 32.11
N ALA A 32 13.33 -4.30 32.56
CA ALA A 32 12.68 -3.00 32.63
C ALA A 32 12.34 -2.44 31.24
N LEU A 33 13.20 -2.68 30.24
CA LEU A 33 12.94 -2.29 28.85
C LEU A 33 11.92 -3.20 28.19
N TYR A 34 11.92 -4.50 28.52
CA TYR A 34 10.86 -5.42 28.11
C TYR A 34 9.48 -4.95 28.60
N GLU A 35 9.34 -4.69 29.90
CA GLU A 35 8.09 -4.22 30.52
C GLU A 35 7.65 -2.86 29.93
N ALA A 36 8.59 -1.94 29.67
CA ALA A 36 8.28 -0.68 29.01
C ALA A 36 7.89 -0.84 27.51
N SER A 37 8.33 -1.92 26.85
CA SER A 37 8.09 -2.17 25.42
C SER A 37 6.84 -3.00 25.14
N GLU A 38 6.25 -3.65 26.15
CA GLU A 38 5.21 -4.68 26.00
C GLU A 38 4.05 -4.24 25.09
N ARG A 39 3.46 -3.06 25.34
CA ARG A 39 2.39 -2.50 24.52
C ARG A 39 2.80 -2.26 23.06
N TYR A 40 4.06 -1.88 22.84
CA TYR A 40 4.56 -1.61 21.50
C TYR A 40 4.92 -2.90 20.75
N LEU A 41 5.31 -3.96 21.45
CA LEU A 41 5.63 -5.26 20.86
C LEU A 41 4.39 -5.91 20.25
N GLU A 42 3.25 -5.86 20.93
CA GLU A 42 1.99 -6.40 20.40
C GLU A 42 1.62 -5.71 19.08
N GLN A 43 1.60 -4.37 19.09
CA GLN A 43 1.32 -3.59 17.88
C GLN A 43 2.38 -3.82 16.78
N HIS A 44 3.66 -3.90 17.15
CA HIS A 44 4.76 -4.18 16.22
C HIS A 44 4.58 -5.53 15.54
N ASN A 45 4.27 -6.58 16.31
CA ASN A 45 4.09 -7.93 15.80
C ASN A 45 2.92 -8.02 14.83
N SER A 46 1.78 -7.40 15.15
CA SER A 46 0.62 -7.37 14.25
C SER A 46 0.92 -6.63 12.95
N LEU A 47 1.57 -5.46 13.02
CA LEU A 47 1.95 -4.70 11.83
C LEU A 47 3.01 -5.44 10.99
N ARG A 48 4.04 -6.01 11.63
CA ARG A 48 5.08 -6.78 10.96
C ARG A 48 4.47 -7.98 10.25
N LYS A 49 3.60 -8.72 10.92
CA LYS A 49 2.94 -9.91 10.36
C LYS A 49 2.06 -9.56 9.17
N ARG A 50 1.29 -8.46 9.23
CA ARG A 50 0.40 -8.05 8.14
C ARG A 50 1.13 -7.48 6.93
N PHE A 51 2.16 -6.65 7.17
CA PHE A 51 2.71 -5.75 6.14
C PHE A 51 4.10 -6.15 5.63
N ARG A 52 4.87 -7.00 6.33
CA ARG A 52 6.24 -7.34 5.91
C ARG A 52 6.29 -7.93 4.51
N HIS A 53 5.45 -8.93 4.27
CA HIS A 53 5.22 -9.53 2.97
C HIS A 53 3.78 -9.24 2.56
N PHE A 54 3.55 -8.01 2.10
CA PHE A 54 2.20 -7.52 1.85
C PHE A 54 1.60 -8.14 0.60
N SER A 55 0.41 -8.69 0.76
CA SER A 55 -0.58 -8.97 -0.29
C SER A 55 -1.96 -8.48 0.15
N PHE A 56 -2.84 -8.27 -0.83
CA PHE A 56 -4.24 -7.95 -0.54
C PHE A 56 -4.93 -9.09 0.20
N SER A 57 -5.85 -8.74 1.09
CA SER A 57 -6.66 -9.69 1.85
C SER A 57 -7.56 -10.47 0.89
N THR A 58 -7.50 -11.79 0.98
CA THR A 58 -8.28 -12.70 0.12
C THR A 58 -9.32 -13.43 0.95
N PHE A 59 -10.56 -13.44 0.48
CA PHE A 59 -11.64 -14.21 1.10
C PHE A 59 -11.86 -15.51 0.33
N ASN A 60 -11.72 -16.64 1.02
CA ASN A 60 -12.04 -17.93 0.44
C ASN A 60 -13.52 -18.23 0.64
N ALA A 61 -14.31 -18.09 -0.43
CA ALA A 61 -15.74 -18.38 -0.39
C ALA A 61 -16.08 -19.84 -0.05
N SER A 62 -15.18 -20.79 -0.37
CA SER A 62 -15.40 -22.22 -0.10
C SER A 62 -15.27 -22.58 1.38
N SER A 63 -14.33 -21.94 2.10
CA SER A 63 -14.16 -22.13 3.55
C SER A 63 -14.90 -21.09 4.37
N GLY A 64 -15.34 -19.99 3.76
CA GLY A 64 -15.92 -18.84 4.45
C GLY A 64 -14.90 -18.09 5.32
N THR A 65 -13.60 -18.27 5.08
CA THR A 65 -12.52 -17.70 5.89
C THR A 65 -11.65 -16.74 5.08
N TRP A 66 -11.11 -15.74 5.78
CA TRP A 66 -10.02 -14.90 5.26
C TRP A 66 -8.71 -15.67 5.25
N ASP A 67 -7.73 -15.17 4.51
CA ASP A 67 -6.35 -15.65 4.61
C ASP A 67 -5.84 -15.56 6.07
N ASP A 68 -4.95 -16.48 6.45
CA ASP A 68 -4.48 -16.64 7.82
C ASP A 68 -3.97 -15.31 8.40
N THR A 69 -3.21 -14.53 7.60
CA THR A 69 -2.64 -13.25 8.05
C THR A 69 -3.72 -12.21 8.35
N THR A 70 -4.75 -12.11 7.51
CA THR A 70 -5.86 -11.18 7.72
C THR A 70 -6.76 -11.64 8.87
N ALA A 71 -7.00 -12.95 9.00
CA ALA A 71 -7.80 -13.51 10.08
C ALA A 71 -7.15 -13.28 11.46
N GLU A 72 -5.83 -13.41 11.56
CA GLU A 72 -5.10 -13.24 12.82
C GLU A 72 -4.86 -11.77 13.20
N THR A 73 -4.65 -10.89 12.22
CA THR A 73 -4.36 -9.47 12.49
C THR A 73 -5.60 -8.59 12.48
N GLU A 74 -6.72 -9.10 11.96
CA GLU A 74 -7.98 -8.37 11.76
C GLU A 74 -7.80 -7.10 10.88
N MET A 75 -6.72 -7.03 10.09
CA MET A 75 -6.40 -5.91 9.21
C MET A 75 -6.78 -6.21 7.76
N PHE A 76 -7.96 -5.74 7.35
CA PHE A 76 -8.51 -5.94 6.02
C PHE A 76 -8.02 -4.88 5.04
N VAL A 77 -7.25 -5.29 4.03
CA VAL A 77 -6.78 -4.40 2.95
C VAL A 77 -7.09 -5.05 1.62
N ARG A 78 -8.16 -4.63 0.94
CA ARG A 78 -8.69 -5.31 -0.25
C ARG A 78 -8.27 -4.65 -1.55
N HIS A 79 -8.07 -3.34 -1.52
CA HIS A 79 -7.77 -2.52 -2.71
C HIS A 79 -6.59 -1.57 -2.47
N GLY A 80 -6.01 -1.04 -3.54
CA GLY A 80 -4.93 -0.06 -3.45
C GLY A 80 -5.32 1.19 -2.66
N THR A 81 -6.59 1.62 -2.77
CA THR A 81 -7.17 2.70 -1.95
C THR A 81 -7.13 2.39 -0.45
N ASP A 82 -7.49 1.18 -0.04
CA ASP A 82 -7.42 0.76 1.37
C ASP A 82 -5.98 0.82 1.89
N LEU A 83 -5.02 0.34 1.09
CA LEU A 83 -3.60 0.38 1.46
C LEU A 83 -3.09 1.82 1.54
N LEU A 84 -3.46 2.66 0.57
CA LEU A 84 -3.09 4.07 0.53
C LEU A 84 -3.60 4.78 1.78
N MET A 85 -4.88 4.62 2.11
CA MET A 85 -5.47 5.21 3.30
C MET A 85 -4.83 4.66 4.58
N SER A 86 -4.57 3.35 4.65
CA SER A 86 -3.88 2.74 5.80
C SER A 86 -2.52 3.38 6.04
N ILE A 87 -1.74 3.62 4.97
CA ILE A 87 -0.44 4.30 5.05
C ILE A 87 -0.61 5.77 5.45
N ILE A 88 -1.62 6.47 4.93
CA ILE A 88 -1.88 7.87 5.28
C ILE A 88 -2.21 8.00 6.78
N TYR A 89 -3.04 7.11 7.33
CA TYR A 89 -3.36 7.11 8.76
C TYR A 89 -2.19 6.65 9.64
N ASN A 90 -1.40 5.70 9.15
CA ASN A 90 -0.24 5.21 9.88
C ASN A 90 0.99 5.12 8.95
N PRO A 91 1.75 6.22 8.81
CA PRO A 91 2.91 6.26 7.93
C PRO A 91 4.00 5.23 8.28
N ARG A 92 4.01 4.71 9.52
CA ARG A 92 4.96 3.68 9.96
C ARG A 92 4.79 2.37 9.19
N ILE A 93 3.60 2.09 8.64
CA ILE A 93 3.33 0.89 7.83
C ILE A 93 4.35 0.76 6.70
N THR A 94 4.70 1.87 6.04
CA THR A 94 5.66 1.88 4.92
C THR A 94 7.03 1.31 5.26
N ARG A 95 7.45 1.43 6.53
CA ARG A 95 8.73 0.91 7.01
C ARG A 95 8.71 -0.60 7.26
N TYR A 96 7.53 -1.16 7.55
CA TYR A 96 7.38 -2.61 7.69
C TYR A 96 7.39 -3.34 6.36
N ILE A 97 6.95 -2.69 5.28
CA ILE A 97 6.77 -3.33 3.98
C ILE A 97 8.13 -3.58 3.31
N GLU A 98 8.53 -4.85 3.20
CA GLU A 98 9.75 -5.31 2.54
C GLU A 98 9.44 -5.91 1.15
N THR A 99 8.34 -6.65 1.06
CA THR A 99 7.84 -7.26 -0.19
C THR A 99 6.41 -6.83 -0.43
N VAL A 100 6.07 -6.47 -1.66
CA VAL A 100 4.72 -6.07 -2.07
C VAL A 100 4.28 -6.84 -3.29
N ASP A 101 3.12 -7.49 -3.20
CA ASP A 101 2.39 -8.01 -4.35
C ASP A 101 1.07 -7.24 -4.54
N LEU A 102 1.07 -6.40 -5.58
CA LEU A 102 -0.10 -5.62 -5.98
C LEU A 102 -0.94 -6.28 -7.08
N LYS A 103 -0.61 -7.51 -7.51
CA LYS A 103 -1.28 -8.17 -8.66
C LYS A 103 -2.79 -8.23 -8.49
N ALA A 104 -3.24 -8.60 -7.30
CA ALA A 104 -4.64 -8.81 -6.97
C ALA A 104 -5.44 -7.51 -6.73
N GLY A 105 -4.77 -6.35 -6.64
CA GLY A 105 -5.41 -5.07 -6.32
C GLY A 105 -6.16 -4.45 -7.47
N PHE A 106 -5.84 -4.85 -8.71
CA PHE A 106 -6.44 -4.28 -9.89
C PHE A 106 -7.84 -4.86 -10.13
N GLY A 107 -8.80 -3.99 -10.45
CA GLY A 107 -10.23 -4.29 -10.52
C GLY A 107 -10.66 -5.59 -11.21
N ARG A 108 -11.88 -6.04 -10.86
CA ARG A 108 -12.60 -7.26 -11.28
C ARG A 108 -11.94 -8.61 -11.00
N ASP A 109 -10.63 -8.77 -11.09
CA ASP A 109 -10.03 -10.11 -11.05
C ASP A 109 -10.05 -10.77 -9.66
N ASN A 110 -10.27 -9.98 -8.59
CA ASN A 110 -10.44 -10.47 -7.22
C ASN A 110 -11.89 -10.82 -6.84
N LEU A 111 -12.86 -10.49 -7.69
CA LEU A 111 -14.18 -11.11 -7.60
C LEU A 111 -14.09 -12.36 -8.45
N MET A 112 -13.77 -13.50 -7.81
CA MET A 112 -14.01 -14.80 -8.44
C MET A 112 -15.43 -14.77 -9.01
N TRP A 113 -15.47 -14.79 -10.34
CA TRP A 113 -16.67 -14.71 -11.14
C TRP A 113 -17.46 -15.99 -10.83
N ASP A 114 -18.48 -15.87 -9.98
CA ASP A 114 -19.62 -16.78 -10.05
C ASP A 114 -20.32 -16.48 -11.37
N ASP A 115 -19.93 -17.24 -12.40
CA ASP A 115 -20.41 -17.09 -13.77
C ASP A 115 -21.84 -17.66 -13.95
N SER A 116 -22.60 -17.85 -12.85
CA SER A 116 -23.92 -18.51 -12.90
C SER A 116 -25.14 -17.60 -12.79
N HIS A 117 -25.00 -16.28 -12.63
CA HIS A 117 -26.15 -15.36 -12.62
C HIS A 117 -25.94 -14.08 -13.42
N VAL A 118 -25.86 -14.22 -14.75
CA VAL A 118 -26.14 -13.11 -15.68
C VAL A 118 -27.65 -12.86 -15.68
N SER A 119 -28.13 -12.02 -14.78
CA SER A 119 -29.39 -11.31 -14.96
C SER A 119 -29.10 -9.90 -15.46
N HIS A 120 -29.70 -9.59 -16.60
CA HIS A 120 -29.57 -8.37 -17.37
C HIS A 120 -29.74 -7.10 -16.52
N GLN A 121 -28.65 -6.38 -16.24
CA GLN A 121 -28.68 -4.95 -15.89
C GLN A 121 -27.42 -4.25 -16.42
N PRO A 122 -27.53 -3.40 -17.46
CA PRO A 122 -26.37 -2.76 -18.09
C PRO A 122 -25.89 -1.47 -17.37
N GLU A 123 -26.32 -1.16 -16.15
CA GLU A 123 -25.98 0.11 -15.47
C GLU A 123 -25.30 -0.03 -14.10
N ASN A 124 -25.00 -1.25 -13.64
CA ASN A 124 -24.43 -1.48 -12.30
C ASN A 124 -23.02 -2.09 -12.35
N THR A 125 -22.15 -1.53 -13.20
CA THR A 125 -20.70 -1.80 -13.20
C THR A 125 -20.11 -1.26 -11.89
N LYS A 126 -20.24 -2.00 -10.79
CA LYS A 126 -19.76 -1.57 -9.48
C LYS A 126 -18.25 -1.35 -9.54
N ARG A 127 -17.94 -0.06 -9.44
CA ARG A 127 -16.64 0.61 -9.36
C ARG A 127 -15.91 0.13 -8.11
N LEU A 128 -14.59 0.23 -8.07
CA LEU A 128 -13.83 0.04 -6.82
C LEU A 128 -14.49 0.88 -5.69
N PRO A 129 -14.45 0.43 -4.43
CA PRO A 129 -15.16 1.12 -3.36
C PRO A 129 -14.67 2.57 -3.25
N ARG A 130 -15.61 3.51 -3.36
CA ARG A 130 -15.33 4.94 -3.21
C ARG A 130 -15.09 5.26 -1.74
N LEU A 131 -14.27 6.26 -1.47
CA LEU A 131 -14.20 6.85 -0.14
C LEU A 131 -15.54 7.54 0.14
N THR A 132 -16.29 7.02 1.11
CA THR A 132 -17.63 7.53 1.45
C THR A 132 -17.63 8.47 2.63
N LYS A 133 -16.57 8.49 3.44
CA LYS A 133 -16.45 9.34 4.62
C LYS A 133 -15.74 10.63 4.27
N ASP A 134 -16.37 11.77 4.54
CA ASP A 134 -15.81 13.10 4.29
C ASP A 134 -14.43 13.31 4.95
N GLU A 135 -14.19 12.70 6.10
CA GLU A 135 -12.90 12.76 6.80
C GLU A 135 -11.79 12.08 5.98
N ASP A 136 -12.06 10.92 5.41
CA ASP A 136 -11.11 10.17 4.57
C ASP A 136 -10.79 10.95 3.30
N ILE A 137 -11.80 11.58 2.67
CA ILE A 137 -11.64 12.42 1.49
C ILE A 137 -10.73 13.63 1.79
N LYS A 138 -10.99 14.34 2.90
CA LYS A 138 -10.16 15.47 3.34
C LYS A 138 -8.73 15.04 3.64
N THR A 139 -8.57 13.87 4.25
CA THR A 139 -7.25 13.31 4.57
C THR A 139 -6.48 12.99 3.28
N LEU A 140 -7.15 12.37 2.30
CA LEU A 140 -6.58 12.13 0.97
C LEU A 140 -6.19 13.45 0.27
N GLN A 141 -7.08 14.45 0.27
CA GLN A 141 -6.79 15.78 -0.30
C GLN A 141 -5.55 16.41 0.31
N GLN A 142 -5.44 16.39 1.63
CA GLN A 142 -4.28 16.92 2.34
C GLN A 142 -3.00 16.18 1.94
N PHE A 143 -3.06 14.85 1.85
CA PHE A 143 -1.94 14.02 1.39
C PHE A 143 -1.51 14.39 -0.04
N LEU A 144 -2.45 14.46 -0.99
CA LEU A 144 -2.16 14.79 -2.39
C LEU A 144 -1.54 16.19 -2.51
N ARG A 145 -2.04 17.18 -1.75
CA ARG A 145 -1.49 18.55 -1.70
C ARG A 145 -0.09 18.61 -1.10
N GLN A 146 0.29 17.66 -0.25
CA GLN A 146 1.61 17.59 0.36
C GLN A 146 2.61 16.77 -0.47
N SER A 147 2.14 15.98 -1.43
CA SER A 147 2.99 15.11 -2.25
C SER A 147 4.07 15.88 -3.01
N PRO A 148 5.37 15.60 -2.77
CA PRO A 148 6.46 16.23 -3.50
C PRO A 148 6.48 15.81 -4.97
N TYR A 149 6.07 14.57 -5.25
CA TYR A 149 6.04 14.01 -6.61
C TYR A 149 5.06 14.76 -7.51
N LEU A 150 3.86 15.05 -7.02
CA LEU A 150 2.85 15.81 -7.79
C LEU A 150 3.27 17.26 -8.01
N LYS A 151 3.87 17.90 -6.98
CA LYS A 151 4.35 19.28 -7.07
C LYS A 151 5.46 19.46 -8.10
N GLN A 152 6.41 18.53 -8.17
CA GLN A 152 7.56 18.61 -9.07
C GLN A 152 7.15 18.58 -10.55
N ILE A 153 6.13 17.79 -10.89
CA ILE A 153 5.61 17.71 -12.26
C ILE A 153 4.49 18.73 -12.54
N GLY A 154 4.08 19.52 -11.54
CA GLY A 154 3.00 20.50 -11.67
C GLY A 154 1.62 19.89 -11.88
N GLU A 155 1.37 18.67 -11.38
CA GLU A 155 0.03 18.07 -11.40
C GLU A 155 -0.86 18.65 -10.31
N HIS A 156 -2.13 18.89 -10.63
CA HIS A 156 -3.10 19.39 -9.66
C HIS A 156 -3.61 18.25 -8.75
N PRO A 157 -3.58 18.41 -7.41
CA PRO A 157 -4.10 17.41 -6.47
C PRO A 157 -5.56 17.02 -6.71
N ASP A 158 -6.40 18.00 -7.08
CA ASP A 158 -7.84 17.80 -7.28
C ASP A 158 -8.11 16.83 -8.45
N PHE A 159 -7.26 16.85 -9.49
CA PHE A 159 -7.34 15.85 -10.58
C PHE A 159 -7.10 14.44 -10.06
N TRP A 160 -6.10 14.24 -9.19
CA TRP A 160 -5.79 12.93 -8.63
C TRP A 160 -6.86 12.44 -7.65
N GLU A 161 -7.44 13.35 -6.88
CA GLU A 161 -8.61 13.03 -6.04
C GLU A 161 -9.76 12.50 -6.89
N ASP A 162 -10.15 13.22 -7.93
CA ASP A 162 -11.23 12.81 -8.83
C ASP A 162 -10.93 11.43 -9.44
N MET A 163 -9.69 11.18 -9.87
CA MET A 163 -9.30 9.90 -10.47
C MET A 163 -9.29 8.73 -9.46
N ILE A 164 -8.98 8.98 -8.20
CA ILE A 164 -9.05 8.01 -7.09
C ILE A 164 -10.50 7.83 -6.59
N GLN A 165 -11.36 8.84 -6.71
CA GLN A 165 -12.78 8.73 -6.37
C GLN A 165 -13.60 8.06 -7.49
N GLU A 166 -13.19 8.25 -8.74
CA GLU A 166 -13.76 7.59 -9.91
C GLU A 166 -13.14 6.20 -10.16
N GLU A 167 -12.33 5.68 -9.23
CA GLU A 167 -11.39 4.57 -9.43
C GLU A 167 -11.95 3.41 -10.26
N THR A 168 -11.57 3.41 -11.53
CA THR A 168 -11.90 2.35 -12.48
C THR A 168 -10.64 1.59 -12.90
N TYR A 169 -9.45 2.17 -12.69
CA TYR A 169 -8.18 1.70 -13.27
C TYR A 169 -6.98 1.78 -12.31
N GLY A 170 -7.19 1.73 -10.99
CA GLY A 170 -6.10 1.61 -10.01
C GLY A 170 -5.16 2.81 -9.93
N HIS A 171 -5.72 4.02 -9.72
CA HIS A 171 -4.93 5.24 -9.59
C HIS A 171 -4.23 5.34 -8.23
N ALA A 172 -4.81 4.76 -7.17
CA ALA A 172 -4.12 4.66 -5.89
C ALA A 172 -2.82 3.85 -6.03
N GLU A 173 -2.82 2.78 -6.82
CA GLU A 173 -1.66 1.93 -7.07
C GLU A 173 -0.52 2.64 -7.82
N ILE A 174 -0.82 3.74 -8.54
CA ILE A 174 0.21 4.59 -9.16
C ILE A 174 0.95 5.42 -8.10
N LEU A 175 0.22 5.89 -7.08
CA LEU A 175 0.80 6.69 -6.00
C LEU A 175 1.46 5.84 -4.91
N LEU A 176 1.01 4.61 -4.70
CA LEU A 176 1.58 3.71 -3.69
C LEU A 176 3.10 3.59 -3.77
N PRO A 177 3.73 3.34 -4.94
CA PRO A 177 5.19 3.33 -5.10
C PRO A 177 5.93 4.52 -4.47
N SER A 178 5.32 5.71 -4.49
CA SER A 178 5.92 6.92 -3.94
C SER A 178 6.12 6.89 -2.41
N LEU A 179 5.41 5.99 -1.73
CA LEU A 179 5.40 5.80 -0.27
C LEU A 179 6.22 4.61 0.20
N LEU A 180 6.56 3.70 -0.71
CA LEU A 180 7.17 2.41 -0.42
C LEU A 180 8.70 2.51 -0.26
N THR A 181 9.14 3.07 0.87
CA THR A 181 10.55 3.41 1.11
C THR A 181 11.45 2.24 1.51
N ASN A 182 10.88 1.13 1.99
CA ASN A 182 11.65 -0.04 2.46
C ASN A 182 11.49 -1.30 1.57
N VAL A 183 10.78 -1.17 0.45
CA VAL A 183 10.47 -2.30 -0.43
C VAL A 183 11.70 -2.73 -1.22
N ARG A 184 11.99 -4.04 -1.18
CA ARG A 184 13.05 -4.71 -1.94
C ARG A 184 12.50 -5.52 -3.10
N GLU A 185 11.28 -6.04 -2.95
CA GLU A 185 10.62 -6.85 -3.96
C GLU A 185 9.23 -6.30 -4.29
N LEU A 186 8.97 -6.02 -5.57
CA LEU A 186 7.69 -5.47 -6.04
C LEU A 186 7.09 -6.32 -7.16
N ALA A 187 5.83 -6.70 -6.99
CA ALA A 187 4.97 -7.26 -8.04
C ALA A 187 3.90 -6.22 -8.42
N LEU A 188 3.91 -5.80 -9.68
CA LEU A 188 3.01 -4.76 -10.19
C LEU A 188 1.57 -5.28 -10.41
N PRO A 189 0.55 -4.42 -10.34
CA PRO A 189 -0.83 -4.80 -10.63
C PRO A 189 -0.98 -5.39 -12.04
N THR A 190 -1.75 -6.48 -12.19
CA THR A 190 -1.95 -7.17 -13.49
C THR A 190 -2.70 -6.33 -14.53
N GLY A 191 -3.37 -5.27 -14.10
CA GLY A 191 -4.08 -4.36 -15.00
C GLY A 191 -3.38 -3.03 -15.22
N TRP A 192 -2.14 -2.84 -14.77
CA TRP A 192 -1.43 -1.57 -14.99
C TRP A 192 -1.28 -1.20 -16.47
N ARG A 193 -1.25 -2.18 -17.39
CA ARG A 193 -1.31 -1.91 -18.84
C ARG A 193 -2.59 -1.19 -19.29
N LYS A 194 -3.66 -1.28 -18.48
CA LYS A 194 -4.97 -0.65 -18.73
C LYS A 194 -5.09 0.73 -18.08
N VAL A 195 -4.11 1.14 -17.27
CA VAL A 195 -4.02 2.52 -16.77
C VAL A 195 -3.88 3.44 -17.98
N GLY A 196 -4.83 4.35 -18.15
CA GLY A 196 -4.89 5.25 -19.30
C GLY A 196 -5.59 4.69 -20.56
N LEU A 197 -6.38 3.61 -20.47
CA LEU A 197 -7.19 3.12 -21.60
C LEU A 197 -8.64 3.63 -21.60
N ARG A 198 -8.94 4.74 -20.91
CA ARG A 198 -10.27 5.37 -20.99
C ARG A 198 -10.37 6.21 -22.26
N GLY A 199 -10.74 5.56 -23.35
CA GLY A 199 -11.09 6.20 -24.63
C GLY A 199 -10.55 5.39 -25.80
N GLN A 200 -11.43 4.77 -26.58
CA GLN A 200 -11.13 4.18 -27.88
C GLN A 200 -10.73 5.23 -28.94
N ASP A 201 -10.31 6.43 -28.53
CA ASP A 201 -9.71 7.40 -29.41
C ASP A 201 -8.20 7.23 -29.33
N LEU A 202 -7.62 6.74 -30.42
CA LEU A 202 -6.18 6.66 -30.71
C LEU A 202 -5.49 8.05 -30.75
N ARG A 203 -6.03 9.04 -30.04
CA ARG A 203 -5.47 10.36 -29.77
C ARG A 203 -5.44 10.51 -28.25
N GLY A 204 -4.33 10.05 -27.65
CA GLY A 204 -4.13 10.00 -26.21
C GLY A 204 -4.62 11.26 -25.50
N THR A 205 -5.54 11.09 -24.56
CA THR A 205 -6.03 12.22 -23.77
C THR A 205 -5.01 12.56 -22.70
N GLY A 206 -4.97 13.82 -22.23
CA GLY A 206 -3.99 14.29 -21.24
C GLY A 206 -3.95 13.50 -19.92
N ARG A 207 -4.97 12.68 -19.62
CA ARG A 207 -5.06 11.84 -18.42
C ARG A 207 -4.04 10.70 -18.42
N ASP A 208 -3.75 10.15 -19.60
CA ASP A 208 -2.82 9.02 -19.73
C ASP A 208 -1.39 9.49 -19.49
N PHE A 209 -1.07 10.70 -19.97
CA PHE A 209 0.20 11.36 -19.72
C PHE A 209 0.45 11.67 -18.25
N ALA A 210 -0.59 12.02 -17.47
CA ALA A 210 -0.44 12.36 -16.05
C ALA A 210 0.01 11.14 -15.22
N ALA A 211 -0.59 9.97 -15.46
CA ALA A 211 -0.21 8.72 -14.79
C ALA A 211 1.26 8.34 -15.08
N TRP A 212 1.66 8.34 -16.36
CA TRP A 212 3.03 8.04 -16.75
C TRP A 212 4.02 9.07 -16.23
N ARG A 213 3.69 10.37 -16.26
CA ARG A 213 4.52 11.44 -15.68
C ARG A 213 4.79 11.24 -14.19
N VAL A 214 3.78 10.82 -13.43
CA VAL A 214 3.96 10.52 -12.00
C VAL A 214 4.88 9.31 -11.81
N LEU A 215 4.68 8.24 -12.58
CA LEU A 215 5.55 7.07 -12.51
C LEU A 215 7.00 7.40 -12.88
N ASP A 216 7.20 8.14 -13.98
CA ASP A 216 8.52 8.60 -14.40
C ASP A 216 9.19 9.45 -13.32
N GLN A 217 8.43 10.33 -12.66
CA GLN A 217 8.95 11.12 -11.55
C GLN A 217 9.33 10.24 -10.35
N ILE A 218 8.50 9.26 -9.98
CA ILE A 218 8.80 8.32 -8.90
C ILE A 218 10.08 7.54 -9.21
N VAL A 219 10.21 7.02 -10.44
CA VAL A 219 11.40 6.29 -10.89
C VAL A 219 12.62 7.19 -10.90
N SER A 220 12.49 8.44 -11.36
CA SER A 220 13.58 9.41 -11.33
C SER A 220 14.05 9.67 -9.89
N CYS A 221 13.11 9.91 -8.96
CA CYS A 221 13.45 10.13 -7.55
C CYS A 221 14.04 8.88 -6.89
N ALA A 222 13.55 7.68 -7.22
CA ALA A 222 14.03 6.42 -6.67
C ALA A 222 15.52 6.17 -7.01
N ASN A 223 15.94 6.62 -8.20
CA ASN A 223 17.33 6.47 -8.68
C ASN A 223 18.23 7.68 -8.37
N ASP A 224 17.70 8.76 -7.79
CA ASP A 224 18.47 9.94 -7.43
C ASP A 224 19.06 9.80 -6.01
N PRO A 225 20.41 9.71 -5.85
CA PRO A 225 21.04 9.62 -4.54
C PRO A 225 20.85 10.88 -3.67
N GLY A 226 20.48 12.01 -4.28
CA GLY A 226 20.13 13.25 -3.56
C GLY A 226 18.78 13.17 -2.84
N PHE A 227 17.88 12.28 -3.28
CA PHE A 227 16.53 12.17 -2.73
C PHE A 227 16.47 11.10 -1.63
N LYS A 228 16.94 11.47 -0.43
CA LYS A 228 16.94 10.56 0.73
C LYS A 228 15.52 10.11 1.07
N GLY A 229 15.32 8.79 1.13
CA GLY A 229 14.03 8.21 1.46
C GLY A 229 13.00 8.27 0.33
N ALA A 230 13.43 8.33 -0.93
CA ALA A 230 12.53 8.16 -2.07
C ALA A 230 11.80 6.80 -1.98
N GLY A 231 10.55 6.78 -2.44
CA GLY A 231 9.84 5.54 -2.68
C GLY A 231 10.61 4.66 -3.65
N LEU A 232 10.63 3.35 -3.43
CA LEU A 232 11.37 2.36 -4.21
C LEU A 232 12.90 2.51 -4.23
N SER A 233 13.50 3.41 -3.43
CA SER A 233 14.97 3.57 -3.39
C SER A 233 15.76 2.33 -2.95
N LYS A 234 15.10 1.35 -2.33
CA LYS A 234 15.68 0.06 -1.93
C LYS A 234 15.23 -1.11 -2.81
N LEU A 235 14.54 -0.84 -3.92
CA LEU A 235 14.01 -1.88 -4.77
C LEU A 235 15.15 -2.63 -5.46
N GLU A 236 15.18 -3.96 -5.28
CA GLU A 236 16.19 -4.84 -5.86
C GLU A 236 15.57 -5.73 -6.94
N ILE A 237 14.32 -6.17 -6.74
CA ILE A 237 13.66 -7.15 -7.60
C ILE A 237 12.29 -6.62 -8.04
N LEU A 238 12.14 -6.47 -9.36
CA LEU A 238 10.84 -6.29 -10.00
C LEU A 238 10.36 -7.66 -10.51
N ARG A 239 9.33 -8.23 -9.88
CA ARG A 239 8.79 -9.52 -10.30
C ARG A 239 8.00 -9.37 -11.60
N PRO A 240 8.09 -10.36 -12.52
CA PRO A 240 7.45 -10.26 -13.81
C PRO A 240 5.92 -10.11 -13.69
N PHE A 241 5.39 -9.28 -14.58
CA PHE A 241 3.97 -9.13 -14.87
C PHE A 241 3.48 -10.45 -15.50
N ALA A 242 3.16 -11.45 -14.68
CA ALA A 242 2.66 -12.71 -15.19
C ALA A 242 1.15 -12.60 -15.41
N GLY A 243 0.74 -11.97 -16.51
CA GLY A 243 -0.57 -12.23 -17.09
C GLY A 243 -0.58 -13.68 -17.58
N SER A 244 -1.45 -14.51 -17.03
CA SER A 244 -1.78 -15.89 -17.45
C SER A 244 -0.61 -16.76 -17.95
N GLY A 245 -0.17 -17.73 -17.14
CA GLY A 245 0.76 -18.77 -17.59
C GLY A 245 1.73 -19.33 -16.54
N TYR A 246 1.80 -18.71 -15.35
CA TYR A 246 2.59 -19.18 -14.22
C TYR A 246 1.73 -19.43 -12.98
N ASN A 247 0.64 -20.18 -13.11
CA ASN A 247 -0.11 -20.73 -11.96
C ASN A 247 0.69 -21.78 -11.15
N CYS A 248 2.01 -21.89 -11.36
CA CYS A 248 2.84 -22.99 -10.85
C CYS A 248 4.04 -22.54 -10.01
N ARG A 249 4.14 -21.26 -9.60
CA ARG A 249 5.13 -20.85 -8.60
C ARG A 249 4.47 -19.98 -7.53
N ASN A 250 3.97 -20.70 -6.53
CA ASN A 250 3.65 -20.37 -5.15
C ASN A 250 3.49 -18.87 -4.82
N SER A 251 2.31 -18.54 -4.29
CA SER A 251 2.13 -17.46 -3.32
C SER A 251 3.31 -17.41 -2.35
N MET A 252 3.73 -16.19 -1.99
CA MET A 252 4.89 -15.96 -1.12
C MET A 252 4.87 -16.91 0.09
N THR A 253 5.87 -17.77 0.19
CA THR A 253 6.31 -18.38 1.45
C THR A 253 7.35 -17.49 2.08
#